data_AF-A0A268RXP3-F1
#
_entry.id   AF-A0A268RXP3-F1
#
_cell.length_a   1.000
_cell.length_b   1.000
_cell.length_c   1.000
_cell.angle_alpha   90.00
_cell.angle_beta   90.00
_cell.angle_gamma   90.00
#
_symmetry.space_group_name_H-M   'P 1'
#
loop_
_entity.id
_entity.type
_entity.pdbx_description
1 polymer ?
#
loop_
_entity_poly.entity_id
_entity_poly.type
_entity_poly.pdbx_seq_one_letter_code
_entity_poly.pdbx_strand_id
1 'polypeptide(L)'
;MDWGFMKNINGKEIKLSRKNKFVAFVLLPLYMIIAFLIGYTVGLEIASKWYDSMAIITFIIAVLVLCIILNPIFNAFDFYDIYVVNGELSLKEKMKKFKAAFITFTLISVVAGLWGGVF
;
A
#
# COMPACT_ATOMS: atom_id res chain seq x y z
N MET A 1 -8.42 11.39 -14.58
CA MET A 1 -9.42 10.99 -13.58
C MET A 1 -9.62 12.15 -12.62
N ASP A 2 -10.78 12.81 -12.72
CA ASP A 2 -11.21 13.69 -11.64
C ASP A 2 -11.66 12.80 -10.48
N TRP A 3 -10.81 12.66 -9.46
CA TRP A 3 -11.10 11.89 -8.23
C TRP A 3 -12.05 12.69 -7.32
N GLY A 4 -13.08 13.28 -7.93
CA GLY A 4 -14.13 14.04 -7.26
C GLY A 4 -15.10 13.06 -6.61
N PHE A 5 -15.20 13.15 -5.28
CA PHE A 5 -16.20 12.46 -4.46
C PHE A 5 -16.31 10.95 -4.69
N MET A 6 -15.28 10.19 -4.28
CA MET A 6 -15.46 8.75 -4.06
C MET A 6 -16.30 8.54 -2.79
N LYS A 7 -17.20 7.57 -2.80
CA LYS A 7 -17.88 7.09 -1.58
C LYS A 7 -17.34 5.70 -1.24
N ASN A 8 -17.11 5.44 0.04
CA ASN A 8 -16.81 4.07 0.47
C ASN A 8 -18.12 3.24 0.54
N ILE A 9 -17.99 1.92 0.73
CA ILE A 9 -19.13 1.01 0.88
C ILE A 9 -20.07 1.36 2.04
N ASN A 10 -19.60 2.14 3.01
CA ASN A 10 -20.39 2.61 4.15
C ASN A 10 -21.12 3.94 3.85
N GLY A 11 -21.11 4.40 2.59
CA GLY A 11 -21.76 5.64 2.16
C GLY A 11 -21.05 6.93 2.56
N LYS A 12 -19.86 6.86 3.17
CA LYS A 12 -19.09 8.05 3.58
C LYS A 12 -18.35 8.66 2.41
N GLU A 13 -18.40 9.98 2.27
CA GLU A 13 -17.69 10.72 1.24
C GLU A 13 -16.18 10.81 1.54
N ILE A 14 -15.37 10.43 0.55
CA ILE A 14 -13.92 10.48 0.58
C ILE A 14 -13.48 11.76 -0.13
N LYS A 15 -13.28 12.82 0.66
CA LYS A 15 -12.68 14.08 0.19
C LYS A 15 -11.25 14.21 0.69
N LEU A 16 -10.30 13.94 -0.21
CA LEU A 16 -8.87 13.97 0.12
C LEU A 16 -8.21 15.28 -0.32
N SER A 17 -7.37 15.85 0.54
CA SER A 17 -6.43 16.91 0.16
C SER A 17 -5.41 16.39 -0.87
N ARG A 18 -4.82 17.29 -1.68
CA ARG A 18 -3.79 16.90 -2.67
C ARG A 18 -2.64 16.11 -2.03
N LYS A 19 -2.20 16.54 -0.84
CA LYS A 19 -1.17 15.86 -0.05
C LYS A 19 -1.57 14.42 0.28
N ASN A 20 -2.79 14.20 0.78
CA ASN A 20 -3.24 12.85 1.13
C ASN A 20 -3.48 11.97 -0.08
N LYS A 21 -3.94 12.53 -1.21
CA LYS A 21 -4.02 11.78 -2.48
C LYS A 21 -2.64 11.28 -2.89
N PHE A 22 -1.63 12.15 -2.84
CA PHE A 22 -0.25 11.78 -3.17
C PHE A 22 0.30 10.71 -2.23
N VAL A 23 0.08 10.85 -0.92
CA VAL A 23 0.52 9.85 0.07
C VAL A 23 -0.16 8.50 -0.18
N ALA A 24 -1.49 8.48 -0.33
CA ALA A 24 -2.29 7.27 -0.43
C ALA A 24 -2.09 6.50 -1.75
N PHE A 25 -1.98 7.23 -2.88
CA PHE A 25 -2.01 6.62 -4.22
C PHE A 25 -0.66 6.61 -4.93
N VAL A 26 0.37 7.24 -4.36
CA VAL A 26 1.71 7.25 -4.94
C VAL A 26 2.73 6.75 -3.93
N LEU A 27 2.87 7.44 -2.79
CA LEU A 27 3.92 7.10 -1.83
C LEU A 27 3.72 5.72 -1.18
N LEU A 28 2.50 5.39 -0.75
CA LEU A 28 2.22 4.10 -0.13
C LEU A 28 2.43 2.92 -1.11
N PRO A 29 1.87 2.93 -2.34
CA PRO A 29 2.17 1.92 -3.35
C PRO A 29 3.66 1.77 -3.61
N LEU A 30 4.37 2.88 -3.82
CA LEU A 30 5.80 2.87 -4.10
C LEU A 30 6.59 2.26 -2.93
N TYR A 31 6.24 2.63 -1.70
CA TYR A 31 6.84 2.05 -0.50
C TYR A 31 6.63 0.53 -0.42
N MET A 32 5.42 0.06 -0.67
CA MET A 32 5.11 -1.38 -0.67
C MET A 32 5.91 -2.13 -1.75
N ILE A 33 6.01 -1.57 -2.96
CA ILE A 33 6.81 -2.14 -4.05
C ILE A 33 8.29 -2.22 -3.66
N ILE A 34 8.86 -1.17 -3.07
CA ILE A 34 10.26 -1.18 -2.61
C ILE A 34 10.47 -2.24 -1.53
N ALA A 35 9.57 -2.32 -0.53
CA ALA A 35 9.66 -3.32 0.53
C ALA A 35 9.57 -4.76 -0.02
N PHE A 36 8.71 -4.98 -1.01
CA PHE A 36 8.63 -6.25 -1.73
C PHE A 36 9.92 -6.57 -2.48
N LEU A 37 10.48 -5.63 -3.25
CA LEU A 37 11.71 -5.86 -4.01
C LEU A 37 12.88 -6.22 -3.10
N ILE A 38 12.98 -5.58 -1.93
CA ILE A 38 13.98 -5.95 -0.92
C ILE A 38 13.76 -7.39 -0.45
N GLY A 39 12.54 -7.74 -0.04
CA GLY A 39 12.21 -9.11 0.39
C GLY A 39 12.42 -10.14 -0.72
N TYR A 40 12.10 -9.79 -1.96
CA TYR A 40 12.24 -10.65 -3.15
C TYR A 40 13.71 -10.95 -3.47
N THR A 41 14.57 -9.92 -3.49
CA THR A 41 16.01 -10.12 -3.69
C THR A 41 16.61 -11.01 -2.60
N VAL A 42 16.26 -10.77 -1.33
CA VAL A 42 16.71 -11.63 -0.22
C VAL A 42 16.21 -13.07 -0.40
N GLY A 43 14.94 -13.26 -0.80
CA GLY A 43 14.38 -14.58 -1.06
C GLY A 43 15.09 -15.33 -2.19
N LEU A 44 15.40 -14.63 -3.29
CA LEU A 44 16.16 -15.18 -4.42
C LEU A 44 17.56 -15.63 -4.01
N GLU A 45 18.26 -14.81 -3.20
CA GLU A 45 19.59 -15.16 -2.67
C GLU A 45 19.52 -16.43 -1.80
N ILE A 46 18.55 -16.52 -0.89
CA ILE A 46 18.35 -17.70 -0.02
C ILE A 46 18.09 -18.96 -0.85
N ALA A 47 17.28 -18.85 -1.90
CA ALA A 47 16.90 -20.00 -2.73
C ALA A 47 17.87 -20.27 -3.89
N SER A 48 18.89 -19.43 -4.09
CA SER A 48 19.80 -19.48 -5.24
C SER A 48 19.06 -19.50 -6.60
N LYS A 49 17.99 -18.71 -6.70
CA LYS A 49 17.12 -18.64 -7.88
C LYS A 49 17.44 -17.42 -8.75
N TRP A 50 17.06 -17.53 -10.02
CA TRP A 50 17.09 -16.41 -10.95
C TRP A 50 15.83 -15.55 -10.82
N TYR A 51 15.99 -14.29 -11.19
CA TYR A 51 14.94 -13.29 -11.16
C TYR A 51 13.79 -13.61 -12.12
N ASP A 52 12.55 -13.51 -11.62
CA ASP A 52 11.33 -13.59 -12.43
C ASP A 52 10.64 -12.22 -12.50
N SER A 53 10.61 -11.64 -13.70
CA SER A 53 9.95 -10.37 -13.93
C SER A 53 8.43 -10.43 -13.79
N MET A 54 7.81 -11.61 -13.98
CA MET A 54 6.36 -11.79 -13.86
C MET A 54 5.90 -11.67 -12.41
N ALA A 55 6.69 -12.15 -11.44
CA ALA A 55 6.41 -11.98 -10.01
C ALA A 55 6.31 -10.50 -9.64
N ILE A 56 7.21 -9.66 -10.17
CA ILE A 56 7.24 -8.22 -9.89
C ILE A 56 6.10 -7.48 -10.56
N ILE A 57 5.83 -7.76 -11.84
CA ILE A 57 4.70 -7.15 -12.55
C ILE A 57 3.38 -7.49 -11.83
N THR A 58 3.21 -8.76 -11.43
CA THR A 58 2.03 -9.22 -10.69
C THR A 58 1.87 -8.47 -9.37
N PHE A 59 2.97 -8.32 -8.60
CA PHE A 59 2.93 -7.62 -7.33
C PHE A 59 2.60 -6.12 -7.51
N ILE A 60 3.19 -5.46 -8.51
CA ILE A 60 2.89 -4.05 -8.83
C ILE A 60 1.40 -3.88 -9.11
N ILE A 61 0.81 -4.73 -9.97
CA ILE A 61 -0.63 -4.68 -10.27
C ILE A 61 -1.46 -4.89 -9.00
N ALA A 62 -1.11 -5.88 -8.18
CA ALA A 62 -1.81 -6.18 -6.94
C ALA A 62 -1.79 -5.00 -5.95
N VAL A 63 -0.64 -4.34 -5.78
CA VAL A 63 -0.49 -3.17 -4.90
C VAL A 63 -1.29 -1.97 -5.42
N LEU A 64 -1.28 -1.74 -6.74
CA LEU A 64 -2.08 -0.67 -7.34
C LEU A 64 -3.57 -0.93 -7.11
N VAL A 65 -4.06 -2.14 -7.34
CA VAL A 65 -5.46 -2.52 -7.05
C VAL A 65 -5.77 -2.34 -5.56
N LEU A 66 -4.89 -2.81 -4.67
CA LEU A 66 -5.08 -2.68 -3.23
C LEU A 66 -5.19 -1.21 -2.79
N CYS A 67 -4.23 -0.36 -3.19
CA CYS A 67 -4.16 1.01 -2.68
C CYS A 67 -5.17 1.95 -3.36
N ILE A 68 -5.43 1.75 -4.65
CA ILE A 68 -6.23 2.67 -5.47
C ILE A 68 -7.71 2.30 -5.44
N ILE A 69 -8.03 1.00 -5.32
CA ILE A 69 -9.39 0.50 -5.41
C ILE A 69 -9.82 -0.03 -4.04
N LEU A 70 -9.14 -1.04 -3.50
CA LEU A 70 -9.65 -1.78 -2.34
C LEU A 70 -9.64 -0.95 -1.05
N ASN A 71 -8.51 -0.31 -0.73
CA ASN A 71 -8.36 0.53 0.45
C ASN A 71 -9.43 1.65 0.53
N PRO A 72 -9.61 2.49 -0.50
CA PRO A 72 -10.62 3.56 -0.44
C PRO A 72 -12.05 3.01 -0.44
N ILE A 73 -12.37 2.03 -1.30
CA ILE A 73 -13.75 1.55 -1.44
C ILE A 73 -14.20 0.80 -0.18
N PHE A 74 -13.40 -0.15 0.30
CA PHE A 74 -13.76 -1.00 1.43
C PHE A 74 -13.35 -0.43 2.79
N ASN A 75 -12.75 0.76 2.82
CA ASN A 75 -12.12 1.31 4.04
C ASN A 75 -11.10 0.34 4.66
N ALA A 76 -10.37 -0.41 3.83
CA ALA A 76 -9.39 -1.37 4.34
C ALA A 76 -8.23 -0.63 5.02
N PHE A 77 -7.70 -1.23 6.09
CA PHE A 77 -6.60 -0.67 6.89
C PHE A 77 -6.85 0.76 7.36
N ASP A 78 -8.08 1.06 7.79
CA ASP A 78 -8.48 2.35 8.33
C ASP A 78 -8.27 3.54 7.37
N PHE A 79 -8.36 3.31 6.06
CA PHE A 79 -8.10 4.31 5.03
C PHE A 79 -8.81 5.65 5.28
N TYR A 80 -10.12 5.61 5.58
CA TYR A 80 -10.94 6.79 5.84
C TYR A 80 -10.42 7.54 7.06
N ASP A 81 -10.09 6.84 8.13
CA ASP A 81 -9.60 7.47 9.36
C ASP A 81 -8.22 8.09 9.17
N ILE A 82 -7.33 7.44 8.39
CA ILE A 82 -5.98 7.91 8.11
C ILE A 82 -5.98 9.16 7.21
N TYR A 83 -6.75 9.13 6.12
CA TYR A 83 -6.62 10.11 5.04
C TYR A 83 -7.73 11.16 4.99
N VAL A 84 -8.90 10.87 5.59
CA VAL A 84 -10.04 11.80 5.67
C VAL A 84 -10.14 12.40 7.08
N VAL A 85 -10.43 11.60 8.11
CA VAL A 85 -10.65 12.09 9.49
C VAL A 85 -9.41 12.76 10.05
N ASN A 86 -8.25 12.13 9.88
CA ASN A 86 -6.97 12.66 10.33
C ASN A 86 -6.18 13.28 9.17
N GLY A 87 -6.90 13.84 8.19
CA GLY A 87 -6.34 14.34 6.95
C GLY A 87 -5.23 15.38 7.14
N GLU A 88 -5.37 16.25 8.14
CA GLU A 88 -4.46 17.37 8.43
C GLU A 88 -3.13 16.93 9.06
N LEU A 89 -3.07 15.75 9.67
CA LEU A 89 -1.85 15.27 10.32
C LEU A 89 -0.70 15.10 9.32
N SER A 90 0.53 15.31 9.79
CA SER A 90 1.72 14.97 9.01
C SER A 90 1.85 13.45 8.81
N LEU A 91 2.60 13.02 7.80
CA LEU A 91 2.82 11.59 7.55
C LEU A 91 3.43 10.89 8.77
N LYS A 92 4.39 11.55 9.44
CA LYS A 92 5.04 11.02 10.65
C LYS A 92 4.03 10.80 11.78
N GLU A 93 3.11 11.74 11.98
CA GLU A 93 2.05 11.62 13.00
C GLU A 93 1.06 10.52 12.63
N LYS A 94 0.69 10.40 11.35
CA LYS A 94 -0.16 9.29 10.85
C LYS A 94 0.49 7.94 11.09
N MET A 95 1.78 7.80 10.78
CA MET A 95 2.52 6.56 11.03
C MET A 95 2.61 6.22 12.52
N LYS A 96 2.72 7.23 13.40
CA LYS A 96 2.70 7.00 14.84
C LYS A 96 1.32 6.58 15.35
N LYS A 97 0.25 7.24 14.88
CA LYS A 97 -1.13 7.00 15.31
C LYS A 97 -1.70 5.68 14.76
N PHE A 98 -1.43 5.38 13.50
CA PHE A 98 -1.93 4.21 12.78
C PHE A 98 -0.83 3.18 12.53
N LYS A 99 0.09 3.05 13.49
CA LYS A 99 1.30 2.22 13.36
C LYS A 99 1.01 0.80 12.91
N ALA A 100 -0.08 0.19 13.40
CA ALA A 100 -0.50 -1.15 13.02
C ALA A 100 -0.74 -1.27 11.52
N ALA A 101 -1.52 -0.37 10.91
CA ALA A 101 -1.81 -0.38 9.48
C ALA A 101 -0.52 -0.27 8.63
N PHE A 102 0.38 0.65 8.99
CA PHE A 102 1.66 0.80 8.28
C PHE A 102 2.55 -0.44 8.42
N ILE A 103 2.62 -1.05 9.61
CA ILE A 103 3.34 -2.32 9.82
C ILE A 103 2.73 -3.42 8.95
N THR A 104 1.40 -3.51 8.87
CA THR A 104 0.73 -4.51 8.05
C THR A 104 1.08 -4.35 6.56
N PHE A 105 1.09 -3.12 6.03
CA PHE A 105 1.52 -2.88 4.64
C PHE A 105 2.98 -3.33 4.41
N THR A 106 3.88 -3.04 5.34
CA THR A 106 5.27 -3.50 5.28
C THR A 106 5.35 -5.02 5.31
N LEU A 107 4.68 -5.67 6.27
CA LEU A 107 4.73 -7.12 6.45
C LEU A 107 4.16 -7.86 5.25
N ILE A 108 3.01 -7.44 4.72
CA ILE A 108 2.42 -8.03 3.51
C ILE A 108 3.43 -7.98 2.36
N SER A 109 4.10 -6.84 2.18
CA SER A 109 5.04 -6.65 1.07
C SER A 109 6.30 -7.51 1.23
N VAL A 110 6.89 -7.50 2.43
CA VAL A 110 8.12 -8.27 2.72
C VAL A 110 7.85 -9.77 2.66
N VAL A 111 6.75 -10.24 3.27
CA VAL A 111 6.40 -11.66 3.26
C VAL A 111 6.08 -12.13 1.84
N ALA A 112 5.33 -11.35 1.05
CA ALA A 112 5.09 -11.67 -0.36
C ALA A 112 6.38 -11.70 -1.18
N GLY A 113 7.31 -10.77 -0.93
CA GLY A 113 8.63 -10.74 -1.57
C GLY A 113 9.44 -11.99 -1.25
N LEU A 114 9.62 -12.29 0.04
CA LEU A 114 10.35 -13.48 0.48
C LEU A 114 9.71 -14.75 -0.08
N TRP A 115 8.37 -14.85 0.00
CA TRP A 115 7.65 -16.02 -0.51
C TRP A 115 7.85 -16.19 -2.01
N GLY A 116 7.65 -15.15 -2.81
CA GLY A 116 7.83 -15.21 -4.26
C GLY A 116 9.29 -15.39 -4.70
N GLY A 117 10.26 -14.97 -3.87
CA GLY A 117 11.68 -15.20 -4.14
C GLY A 117 12.11 -16.63 -3.82
N VAL A 118 11.52 -17.22 -2.78
CA VAL A 118 11.85 -18.58 -2.32
C VAL A 118 11.12 -19.65 -3.12
N PHE A 119 9.84 -19.45 -3.44
CA PHE A 119 8.97 -20.43 -4.11
C PHE A 119 8.70 -20.03 -5.55
#